data_AF-A0A9X4BFB4-F1
#
_entry.id   AF-A0A9X4BFB4-F1
#
_cell.length_a   1.000
_cell.length_b   1.000
_cell.length_c   1.000
_cell.angle_alpha   90.00
_cell.angle_beta   90.00
_cell.angle_gamma   90.00
#
_symmetry.space_group_name_H-M   'P 1'
#
loop_
_entity.id
_entity.type
_entity.pdbx_description
1 polymer ?
#
loop_
_entity_poly.entity_id
_entity_poly.type
_entity_poly.pdbx_seq_one_letter_code
_entity_poly.pdbx_strand_id
1 'polypeptide(L)'
;EPGLLTFWLVGSRPLELSLILESPAVGLQQCVSLGELSCQRLPIGRHAVVHLIHLVPDAPLPTDCLIEYDLRIHDGAVEQGIAGWAPHLLFDGATRPSFVIKSRLDRVLHGSCRKPHHAATDGLLCV
;
A
#
# COMPACT_ATOMS: atom_id res chain seq x y z
N GLU A 1 -11.12 2.04 2.04
CA GLU A 1 -12.49 1.64 1.67
C GLU A 1 -12.45 0.96 0.31
N PRO A 2 -13.42 0.13 -0.09
CA PRO A 2 -13.34 -0.60 -1.36
C PRO A 2 -13.15 0.26 -2.62
N GLY A 3 -13.63 1.51 -2.62
CA GLY A 3 -13.60 2.39 -3.80
C GLY A 3 -12.35 3.25 -3.94
N LEU A 4 -11.43 3.23 -2.97
CA LEU A 4 -10.22 4.06 -2.99
C LEU A 4 -9.07 3.36 -2.28
N LEU A 5 -7.96 3.26 -2.99
CA LEU A 5 -6.69 2.80 -2.44
C LEU A 5 -5.67 3.94 -2.48
N THR A 6 -4.93 4.10 -1.39
CA THR A 6 -3.93 5.16 -1.23
C THR A 6 -2.62 4.57 -0.74
N PHE A 7 -1.53 4.89 -1.43
CA PHE A 7 -0.18 4.58 -0.98
C PHE A 7 0.61 5.86 -0.75
N TRP A 8 1.45 5.82 0.28
CA TRP A 8 2.49 6.81 0.54
C TRP A 8 3.84 6.14 0.40
N LEU A 9 4.71 6.69 -0.44
CA LEU A 9 6.07 6.20 -0.64
C LEU A 9 7.04 7.38 -0.60
N VAL A 10 8.15 7.23 0.13
CA VAL A 10 9.23 8.22 0.12
C VAL A 10 10.42 7.61 -0.61
N GLY A 11 10.82 8.26 -1.70
CA GLY A 11 12.02 7.93 -2.47
C GLY A 11 13.09 8.99 -2.31
N SER A 12 14.35 8.65 -2.61
CA SER A 12 15.46 9.63 -2.62
C SER A 12 15.46 10.55 -3.85
N ARG A 13 14.61 10.23 -4.84
CA ARG A 13 14.40 10.90 -6.11
C ARG A 13 12.94 10.67 -6.56
N PRO A 14 12.45 11.39 -7.59
CA PRO A 14 11.18 11.03 -8.23
C PRO A 14 11.23 9.60 -8.80
N LEU A 15 10.13 8.87 -8.62
CA LEU A 15 9.95 7.49 -9.05
C LEU A 15 8.81 7.39 -10.07
N GLU A 16 9.06 6.63 -11.12
CA GLU A 16 8.04 6.17 -12.05
C GLU A 16 7.47 4.84 -11.54
N LEU A 17 6.14 4.75 -11.47
CA LEU A 17 5.46 3.69 -10.71
C LEU A 17 4.34 3.06 -11.53
N SER A 18 4.27 1.73 -11.47
CA SER A 18 3.07 0.97 -11.86
C SER A 18 2.57 0.15 -10.67
N LEU A 19 1.33 -0.31 -10.74
CA LEU A 19 0.70 -1.05 -9.66
C LEU A 19 -0.01 -2.28 -10.21
N ILE A 20 0.18 -3.40 -9.53
CA ILE A 20 -0.60 -4.62 -9.73
C ILE A 20 -1.43 -4.87 -8.48
N LEU A 21 -2.69 -5.24 -8.67
CA LEU A 21 -3.59 -5.76 -7.64
C LEU A 21 -4.14 -7.11 -8.11
N GLU A 22 -4.02 -8.12 -7.26
CA GLU A 22 -4.48 -9.48 -7.56
C GLU A 22 -5.21 -10.10 -6.38
N SER A 23 -6.28 -10.84 -6.67
CA SER A 23 -6.88 -11.75 -5.70
C SER A 23 -7.36 -13.01 -6.43
N PRO A 24 -6.58 -14.11 -6.39
CA PRO A 24 -6.93 -15.35 -7.07
C PRO A 24 -8.27 -15.95 -6.61
N ALA A 25 -8.63 -15.75 -5.34
CA ALA A 25 -9.85 -16.30 -4.74
C ALA A 25 -11.14 -15.75 -5.38
N VAL A 26 -11.10 -14.52 -5.91
CA VAL A 26 -12.26 -13.82 -6.46
C VAL A 26 -12.01 -13.30 -7.89
N GLY A 27 -10.91 -13.72 -8.51
CA GLY A 27 -10.57 -13.37 -9.89
C GLY A 27 -10.22 -11.89 -10.11
N LEU A 28 -9.86 -11.15 -9.06
CA LEU A 28 -9.37 -9.77 -9.23
C LEU A 28 -8.00 -9.82 -9.91
N GLN A 29 -7.89 -9.15 -11.05
CA GLN A 29 -6.62 -8.88 -11.73
C GLN A 29 -6.68 -7.47 -12.30
N GLN A 30 -5.94 -6.55 -11.71
CA GLN A 30 -5.86 -5.17 -12.16
C GLN A 30 -4.41 -4.75 -12.25
N CYS A 31 -4.03 -4.19 -13.40
CA CYS A 31 -2.72 -3.60 -13.62
C CYS A 31 -2.92 -2.15 -14.04
N VAL A 32 -2.24 -1.23 -13.37
CA VAL A 32 -2.26 0.20 -13.67
C VAL A 32 -0.88 0.55 -14.19
N SER A 33 -0.81 0.91 -15.47
CA SER A 33 0.45 1.09 -16.16
C SER A 33 1.15 2.39 -15.73
N LEU A 34 2.41 2.51 -16.14
CA LEU A 34 3.16 3.76 -16.06
C LEU A 34 2.37 4.91 -16.70
N GLY A 35 2.26 6.03 -15.99
CA GLY A 35 1.55 7.24 -16.46
C GLY A 35 0.04 7.22 -16.26
N GLU A 36 -0.57 6.05 -16.03
CA GLU A 36 -2.00 5.94 -15.69
C GLU A 36 -2.24 6.06 -14.18
N LEU A 37 -1.23 5.73 -13.38
CA LEU A 37 -1.29 5.80 -11.93
C LEU A 37 -1.29 7.27 -11.47
N SER A 38 -2.37 7.71 -10.83
CA SER A 38 -2.45 9.05 -10.24
C SER A 38 -1.47 9.17 -9.08
N CYS A 39 -0.37 9.89 -9.30
CA CYS A 39 0.73 10.02 -8.33
C CYS A 39 1.17 11.48 -8.22
N GLN A 40 0.87 12.11 -7.08
CA GLN A 40 1.40 13.42 -6.73
C GLN A 40 2.79 13.27 -6.11
N ARG A 41 3.76 14.03 -6.63
CA ARG A 41 5.15 14.01 -6.17
C ARG A 41 5.47 15.32 -5.46
N LEU A 42 5.89 15.25 -4.21
CA LEU A 42 6.27 16.40 -3.39
C LEU A 42 7.73 16.26 -2.94
N PRO A 43 8.67 16.99 -3.57
CA PRO A 43 10.05 17.07 -3.10
C PRO A 43 10.14 17.73 -1.73
N ILE A 44 10.89 17.12 -0.82
CA ILE A 44 11.20 17.64 0.52
C ILE A 44 12.73 17.66 0.66
N GLY A 45 13.31 18.85 0.63
CA GLY A 45 14.77 19.02 0.64
C GLY A 45 15.43 18.49 -0.64
N ARG A 46 16.64 17.93 -0.51
CA ARG A 46 17.46 17.51 -1.66
C ARG A 46 17.31 16.04 -2.04
N HIS A 47 16.98 15.18 -1.07
CA HIS A 47 17.07 13.72 -1.19
C HIS A 47 15.82 13.01 -0.67
N ALA A 48 14.68 13.69 -0.62
CA ALA A 48 13.42 13.05 -0.30
C ALA A 48 12.34 13.57 -1.24
N VAL A 49 11.56 12.64 -1.77
CA VAL A 49 10.38 12.92 -2.58
C VAL A 49 9.26 12.02 -2.07
N VAL A 50 8.19 12.65 -1.60
CA VAL A 50 6.98 11.96 -1.18
C VAL A 50 6.13 11.72 -2.42
N HIS A 51 5.67 10.49 -2.59
CA HIS A 51 4.76 10.04 -3.64
C HIS A 51 3.44 9.69 -2.98
N LEU A 52 2.42 10.51 -3.22
CA LEU A 52 1.04 10.24 -2.84
C LEU A 52 0.33 9.63 -4.03
N ILE A 53 -0.01 8.36 -3.91
CA ILE A 53 -0.54 7.54 -4.99
C ILE A 53 -2.00 7.24 -4.68
N HIS A 54 -2.90 7.59 -5.60
CA HIS A 54 -4.31 7.29 -5.51
C HIS A 54 -4.75 6.37 -6.64
N LEU A 55 -5.51 5.35 -6.30
CA LEU A 55 -6.20 4.50 -7.25
C LEU A 55 -7.68 4.47 -6.93
N VAL A 56 -8.49 4.84 -7.91
CA VAL A 56 -9.93 4.55 -7.94
C VAL A 56 -10.11 3.34 -8.87
N PRO A 57 -10.41 2.15 -8.32
CA PRO A 57 -10.62 0.96 -9.13
C PRO A 57 -11.90 1.06 -9.96
N ASP A 58 -11.96 0.39 -11.12
CA ASP A 58 -13.14 0.40 -12.00
C ASP A 58 -14.40 -0.17 -11.33
N ALA A 59 -14.19 -1.12 -10.42
CA ALA A 59 -15.20 -1.67 -9.54
C ALA A 59 -14.65 -1.74 -8.11
N PRO A 60 -15.50 -1.58 -7.06
CA PRO A 60 -15.05 -1.67 -5.68
C PRO A 60 -14.21 -2.93 -5.42
N LEU A 61 -13.09 -2.76 -4.72
CA LEU A 61 -12.24 -3.88 -4.33
C LEU A 61 -13.04 -4.89 -3.50
N PRO A 62 -12.77 -6.20 -3.69
CA PRO A 62 -13.46 -7.24 -2.96
C PRO A 62 -13.17 -7.14 -1.46
N THR A 63 -14.18 -7.48 -0.65
CA THR A 63 -14.04 -7.53 0.80
C THR A 63 -13.88 -8.98 1.28
N ASP A 64 -13.33 -9.15 2.47
CA ASP A 64 -13.18 -10.43 3.17
C ASP A 64 -12.36 -11.50 2.40
N CYS A 65 -11.50 -11.07 1.49
CA CYS A 65 -10.51 -11.90 0.82
C CYS A 65 -9.13 -11.23 0.84
N LEU A 66 -8.09 -12.04 0.63
CA LEU A 66 -6.72 -11.55 0.50
C LEU A 66 -6.55 -10.85 -0.85
N ILE A 67 -6.04 -9.62 -0.84
CA ILE A 67 -5.65 -8.85 -2.01
C ILE A 67 -4.14 -8.68 -1.94
N GLU A 68 -3.43 -9.26 -2.90
CA GLU A 68 -2.01 -9.02 -3.11
C GLU A 68 -1.80 -7.75 -3.93
N TYR A 69 -0.71 -7.05 -3.67
CA TYR A 69 -0.32 -5.90 -4.48
C TYR A 69 1.17 -5.88 -4.77
N ASP A 70 1.56 -5.25 -5.86
CA ASP A 70 2.96 -5.01 -6.19
C ASP A 70 3.10 -3.60 -6.76
N LEU A 71 3.69 -2.71 -5.96
CA LEU A 71 4.04 -1.35 -6.38
C LEU A 71 5.44 -1.39 -6.98
N ARG A 72 5.51 -1.25 -8.30
CA ARG A 72 6.74 -1.47 -9.05
C ARG A 72 7.41 -0.15 -9.40
N ILE A 73 8.72 -0.12 -9.21
CA ILE A 73 9.57 1.02 -9.54
C ILE A 73 10.19 0.77 -10.92
N HIS A 74 10.09 1.77 -11.78
CA HIS A 74 10.69 1.76 -13.11
C HIS A 74 11.90 2.69 -13.15
N ASP A 75 13.03 2.16 -13.61
CA ASP A 75 14.28 2.89 -13.83
C ASP A 75 14.82 2.56 -15.22
N GLY A 76 14.37 3.34 -16.21
CA GLY A 76 14.64 3.07 -17.63
C GLY A 76 14.03 1.74 -18.07
N ALA A 77 14.88 0.79 -18.46
CA ALA A 77 14.47 -0.56 -18.87
C ALA A 77 14.33 -1.54 -17.70
N VAL A 78 14.71 -1.14 -16.48
CA VAL A 78 14.66 -2.01 -15.31
C VAL A 78 13.38 -1.77 -14.53
N GLU A 79 12.66 -2.86 -14.26
CA GLU A 79 11.47 -2.88 -13.42
C GLU A 79 11.76 -3.71 -12.16
N GLN A 80 11.41 -3.17 -10.99
CA GLN A 80 11.56 -3.86 -9.72
C GLN A 80 10.25 -3.82 -8.93
N GLY A 81 9.73 -5.00 -8.59
CA GLY A 81 8.63 -5.13 -7.63
C GLY A 81 9.12 -5.06 -6.18
N ILE A 82 8.18 -5.08 -5.24
CA ILE A 82 8.43 -4.91 -3.80
C ILE A 82 9.42 -5.95 -3.27
N ALA A 83 9.37 -7.19 -3.76
CA ALA A 83 10.35 -8.22 -3.40
C ALA A 83 11.79 -7.85 -3.75
N GLY A 84 12.00 -7.04 -4.80
CA GLY A 84 13.31 -6.57 -5.19
C GLY A 84 13.78 -5.37 -4.36
N TRP A 85 12.94 -4.34 -4.23
CA TRP A 85 13.36 -3.06 -3.62
C TRP A 85 13.09 -2.96 -2.10
N ALA A 86 12.16 -3.76 -1.57
CA ALA A 86 11.85 -3.82 -0.14
C ALA A 86 11.42 -5.23 0.32
N PRO A 87 12.29 -6.24 0.22
CA PRO A 87 11.98 -7.61 0.67
C PRO A 87 11.60 -7.70 2.15
N HIS A 88 12.06 -6.76 2.99
CA HIS A 88 11.74 -6.69 4.42
C HIS A 88 10.27 -6.34 4.73
N LEU A 89 9.47 -5.94 3.73
CA LEU A 89 8.03 -5.74 3.87
C LEU A 89 7.23 -7.03 3.67
N LEU A 90 7.87 -8.10 3.24
CA LEU A 90 7.24 -9.38 2.94
C LEU A 90 7.27 -10.29 4.17
N PHE A 91 6.20 -11.07 4.34
CA PHE A 91 6.21 -12.21 5.24
C PHE A 91 7.11 -13.33 4.67
N ASP A 92 7.60 -14.20 5.54
CA ASP A 92 8.43 -15.34 5.14
C ASP A 92 7.74 -16.19 4.07
N GLY A 93 8.42 -16.39 2.94
CA GLY A 93 7.92 -17.16 1.79
C GLY A 93 6.95 -16.41 0.88
N ALA A 94 6.52 -15.20 1.23
CA ALA A 94 5.68 -14.37 0.36
C ALA A 94 6.52 -13.68 -0.73
N THR A 95 5.96 -13.53 -1.93
CA THR A 95 6.58 -12.79 -3.04
C THR A 95 5.99 -11.40 -3.23
N ARG A 96 4.82 -11.14 -2.63
CA ARG A 96 4.09 -9.86 -2.67
C ARG A 96 3.45 -9.56 -1.32
N PRO A 97 3.37 -8.29 -0.90
CA PRO A 97 2.56 -7.92 0.25
C PRO A 97 1.08 -8.10 -0.06
N SER A 98 0.28 -8.18 1.00
CA SER A 98 -1.16 -8.36 0.89
C SER A 98 -1.93 -7.70 2.02
N PHE A 99 -3.21 -7.42 1.77
CA PHE A 99 -4.14 -6.87 2.75
C PHE A 99 -5.54 -7.48 2.57
N VAL A 100 -6.40 -7.25 3.55
CA VAL A 100 -7.83 -7.63 3.51
C VAL A 100 -8.67 -6.41 3.85
N ILE A 101 -9.69 -6.13 3.05
CA ILE A 101 -10.72 -5.15 3.40
C ILE A 101 -11.85 -5.90 4.09
N LYS A 102 -12.01 -5.74 5.40
CA LYS A 102 -13.06 -6.43 6.17
C LYS A 102 -14.41 -5.74 5.97
N SER A 103 -15.46 -6.46 5.61
CA SER A 103 -16.84 -5.92 5.58
C SER A 103 -17.37 -5.63 6.98
N ARG A 104 -16.90 -6.39 7.97
CA ARG A 104 -17.18 -6.21 9.40
C ARG A 104 -15.89 -6.31 10.21
N LEU A 105 -15.63 -5.30 11.04
CA LEU A 105 -14.53 -5.31 12.00
C LEU A 105 -14.89 -6.20 13.19
N ASP A 106 -14.31 -7.38 13.25
CA ASP A 106 -14.45 -8.39 14.31
C ASP A 106 -13.20 -8.51 15.18
N ARG A 107 -12.02 -8.22 14.61
CA ARG A 107 -10.72 -8.19 15.28
C ARG A 107 -9.92 -7.00 14.78
N VAL A 108 -9.71 -6.02 15.64
CA VAL A 108 -8.88 -4.85 15.34
C VAL A 108 -7.51 -5.07 15.96
N LEU A 109 -6.47 -5.16 15.14
CA LEU A 109 -5.10 -5.13 15.62
C LEU A 109 -4.77 -3.70 16.05
N HIS A 110 -4.37 -3.54 17.31
CA HIS A 110 -3.92 -2.25 17.82
C HIS A 110 -2.45 -2.05 17.46
N GLY A 111 -2.20 -1.17 16.49
CA GLY A 111 -0.83 -0.69 16.23
C GLY A 111 -0.29 0.09 17.42
N SER A 112 1.03 0.06 17.60
CA SER A 112 1.78 0.69 18.70
C SER A 112 1.64 2.21 18.79
N CYS A 113 1.12 2.88 17.75
CA CYS A 113 1.06 4.34 17.67
C CYS A 113 -0.10 5.00 18.44
N ARG A 114 -0.79 4.29 19.33
CA ARG A 114 -1.81 4.91 20.19
C ARG A 114 -1.16 5.43 21.47
N LYS A 115 -0.68 6.69 21.39
CA LYS A 115 -0.17 7.52 22.50
C LYS A 115 0.86 6.80 23.42
N PRO A 116 2.11 6.60 22.96
CA PRO A 116 3.15 5.94 23.76
C PRO A 116 3.47 6.61 25.11
N HIS A 117 2.97 7.83 25.36
CA HIS A 117 3.19 8.59 26.59
C HIS A 117 1.92 8.93 27.37
N HIS A 118 0.79 8.28 27.10
CA HIS A 118 -0.44 8.53 27.85
C HIS A 118 -0.61 7.52 28.98
N ALA A 119 -0.95 8.01 30.18
CA ALA A 119 -1.08 7.19 31.39
C ALA A 119 -2.30 6.25 31.42
N ALA A 120 -3.05 6.14 30.32
CA ALA A 120 -4.18 5.24 30.22
C ALA A 120 -3.69 3.80 29.96
N THR A 121 -4.34 2.83 30.60
CA THR A 121 -4.04 1.40 30.43
C THR A 121 -4.28 0.90 29.01
N ASP A 122 -5.11 1.62 28.23
CA ASP A 122 -5.37 1.39 26.81
C ASP A 122 -5.65 2.75 26.12
N GLY A 123 -5.05 2.95 24.94
CA GLY A 123 -5.25 4.13 24.10
C GLY A 123 -6.66 4.29 23.49
N LEU A 124 -7.54 3.30 23.67
CA LEU A 124 -8.98 3.37 23.36
C LEU A 124 -9.86 3.79 24.54
N LEU A 125 -9.35 3.76 25.77
CA LEU A 125 -10.09 4.20 26.97
C LEU A 125 -10.08 5.72 27.15
N CYS A 126 -9.51 6.45 26.19
CA CYS A 126 -9.49 7.90 26.17
C CYS A 126 -10.80 8.42 25.56
N VAL A 127 -11.83 8.54 26.39
CA VAL A 127 -13.02 9.36 26.14
C VAL A 127 -12.70 10.82 26.48
#